data_AF-A0A6M3JN83-F1
#
_entry.id   AF-A0A6M3JN83-F1
#
_cell.length_a   1.000
_cell.length_b   1.000
_cell.length_c   1.000
_cell.angle_alpha   90.00
_cell.angle_beta   90.00
_cell.angle_gamma   90.00
#
_symmetry.space_group_name_H-M   'P 1'
#
loop_
_entity.id
_entity.type
_entity.pdbx_description
1 polymer ?
#
loop_
_entity_poly.entity_id
_entity_poly.type
_entity_poly.pdbx_seq_one_letter_code
_entity_poly.pdbx_strand_id
1 'polypeptide(L)'
;MTKIVKVIIDKDTQLILGSAIEITVMLSADKPTSVTITIEDSGLVKKVTSANMDRVNSKVYRYIYQSDSSHDYGTYTAKITLVDGGYTTYREKTFDLIDQTD
;
A
#
# COMPACT_ATOMS: atom_id res chain seq x y z
N MET A 1 -5.06 21.99 2.75
CA MET A 1 -5.49 20.58 2.84
C MET A 1 -4.43 19.70 2.20
N THR A 2 -3.88 18.75 2.96
CA THR A 2 -2.92 17.76 2.43
C THR A 2 -3.65 16.68 1.63
N LYS A 3 -3.12 16.27 0.48
CA LYS A 3 -3.66 15.18 -0.34
C LYS A 3 -2.57 14.23 -0.79
N ILE A 4 -2.95 12.99 -1.12
CA ILE A 4 -2.06 12.02 -1.76
C ILE A 4 -1.88 12.41 -3.23
N VAL A 5 -0.64 12.72 -3.60
CA VAL A 5 -0.25 13.15 -4.95
C VAL A 5 0.16 11.97 -5.80
N LYS A 6 0.92 11.03 -5.23
CA LYS A 6 1.39 9.85 -5.94
C LYS A 6 1.48 8.66 -4.99
N VAL A 7 1.10 7.49 -5.51
CA VAL A 7 1.42 6.19 -4.92
C VAL A 7 2.33 5.49 -5.92
N ILE A 8 3.49 5.05 -5.45
CA ILE A 8 4.48 4.30 -6.21
C ILE A 8 4.47 2.89 -5.63
N ILE A 9 4.04 1.96 -6.46
CA ILE A 9 4.30 0.52 -6.36
C ILE A 9 5.01 0.25 -7.70
N ASP A 10 6.19 -0.39 -7.69
CA ASP A 10 7.01 -0.50 -8.90
C ASP A 10 6.18 -0.95 -10.10
N LYS A 11 6.30 -0.23 -11.22
CA LYS A 11 5.36 -0.34 -12.34
C LYS A 11 5.24 -1.79 -12.81
N ASP A 12 4.00 -2.20 -13.08
CA ASP A 12 3.62 -3.53 -13.58
C ASP A 12 3.86 -4.66 -12.57
N THR A 13 3.54 -4.42 -11.29
CA THR A 13 3.87 -5.32 -10.17
C THR A 13 3.03 -6.59 -10.18
N GLN A 14 3.45 -7.53 -11.02
CA GLN A 14 3.43 -8.93 -10.66
C GLN A 14 4.50 -9.13 -9.58
N LEU A 15 4.08 -9.52 -8.40
CA LEU A 15 4.93 -9.80 -7.26
C LEU A 15 4.96 -11.32 -7.07
N ILE A 16 6.15 -11.90 -7.16
CA ILE A 16 6.34 -13.33 -6.89
C ILE A 16 6.02 -13.59 -5.41
N LEU A 17 5.22 -14.62 -5.13
CA LEU A 17 4.90 -15.04 -3.76
C LEU A 17 6.18 -15.24 -2.92
N GLY A 18 6.18 -14.72 -1.69
CA GLY A 18 7.35 -14.75 -0.80
C GLY A 18 8.30 -13.56 -0.96
N SER A 19 8.08 -12.71 -1.97
CA SER A 19 8.85 -11.48 -2.18
C SER A 19 8.26 -10.29 -1.42
N ALA A 20 9.01 -9.19 -1.40
CA ALA A 20 8.61 -7.95 -0.79
C ALA A 20 8.54 -6.81 -1.82
N ILE A 21 7.60 -5.89 -1.61
CA ILE A 21 7.49 -4.63 -2.36
C ILE A 21 7.54 -3.44 -1.42
N GLU A 22 8.19 -2.38 -1.86
CA GLU A 22 8.08 -1.08 -1.22
C GLU A 22 6.93 -0.29 -1.84
N ILE A 23 6.06 0.23 -0.99
CA ILE A 23 4.95 1.11 -1.36
C ILE A 23 5.29 2.49 -0.83
N THR A 24 5.58 3.41 -1.76
CA THR A 24 5.97 4.79 -1.43
C THR A 24 4.85 5.77 -1.79
N VAL A 25 4.50 6.63 -0.85
CA VAL A 25 3.42 7.62 -0.96
C VAL A 25 3.99 9.02 -0.84
N MET A 26 3.63 9.89 -1.77
CA MET A 26 3.99 11.31 -1.76
C MET A 26 2.77 12.19 -1.54
N LEU A 27 2.90 13.14 -0.63
CA LEU A 27 1.86 14.08 -0.23
C LEU A 27 2.08 15.48 -0.82
N SER A 28 1.00 16.25 -0.95
CA SER A 28 1.06 17.62 -1.48
C SER A 28 1.63 18.65 -0.50
N ALA A 29 1.56 18.35 0.80
CA ALA A 29 1.94 19.26 1.88
C ALA A 29 2.46 18.47 3.09
N ASP A 30 3.18 19.17 3.96
CA ASP A 30 3.70 18.61 5.20
C ASP A 30 2.60 18.61 6.28
N LYS A 31 2.61 17.58 7.14
CA LYS A 31 1.80 17.43 8.38
C LYS A 31 0.43 16.73 8.27
N PRO A 32 0.33 15.53 7.70
CA PRO A 32 -0.82 14.70 8.06
C PRO A 32 -0.75 14.28 9.53
N THR A 33 -1.91 14.05 10.13
CA THR A 33 -2.05 13.41 11.43
C THR A 33 -1.66 11.93 11.36
N SER A 34 -2.08 11.23 10.30
CA SER A 34 -1.69 9.84 10.07
C SER A 34 -1.70 9.48 8.58
N VAL A 35 -0.85 8.50 8.23
CA VAL A 35 -0.86 7.82 6.94
C VAL A 35 -0.88 6.33 7.24
N THR A 36 -1.94 5.64 6.84
CA THR A 36 -2.08 4.20 7.01
C THR A 36 -2.23 3.53 5.65
N ILE A 37 -1.89 2.25 5.62
CA ILE A 37 -2.10 1.39 4.47
C ILE A 37 -2.87 0.14 4.91
N THR A 38 -3.86 -0.23 4.11
CA THR A 38 -4.58 -1.49 4.22
C THR A 38 -4.36 -2.27 2.93
N ILE A 39 -3.93 -3.52 3.03
CA ILE A 39 -3.74 -4.41 1.88
C ILE A 39 -4.76 -5.54 2.00
N GLU A 40 -5.59 -5.70 0.98
CA GLU A 40 -6.68 -6.66 0.95
C GLU A 40 -6.52 -7.61 -0.24
N ASP A 41 -6.61 -8.91 0.01
CA ASP A 41 -6.80 -9.93 -1.03
C ASP A 41 -8.25 -9.90 -1.55
N SER A 42 -8.42 -9.96 -2.87
CA SER A 42 -9.72 -10.03 -3.54
C SER A 42 -10.32 -11.46 -3.60
N GLY A 43 -9.57 -12.47 -3.16
CA GLY A 43 -10.00 -13.85 -3.07
C GLY A 43 -11.18 -14.09 -2.10
N LEU A 44 -11.68 -15.33 -2.08
CA LEU A 44 -12.84 -15.74 -1.26
C LEU A 44 -12.59 -15.58 0.25
N VAL A 45 -11.35 -15.76 0.69
CA VAL A 45 -10.93 -15.56 2.08
C VAL A 45 -10.19 -14.23 2.14
N LYS A 46 -10.93 -13.15 2.36
CA LYS A 46 -10.38 -11.79 2.41
C LYS A 46 -9.30 -11.67 3.50
N LYS A 47 -8.03 -11.72 3.11
CA LYS A 47 -6.88 -11.44 3.97
C LYS A 47 -6.66 -9.94 4.02
N VAL A 48 -6.47 -9.40 5.22
CA VAL A 48 -6.31 -7.95 5.43
C VAL A 48 -5.12 -7.69 6.34
N THR A 49 -4.18 -6.89 5.85
CA THR A 49 -3.13 -6.27 6.68
C THR A 49 -3.41 -4.78 6.80
N SER A 50 -3.24 -4.21 8.00
CA SER A 50 -3.39 -2.77 8.23
C SER A 50 -2.27 -2.25 9.11
N ALA A 51 -1.60 -1.18 8.66
CA ALA A 51 -0.44 -0.63 9.34
C ALA A 51 -0.32 0.89 9.16
N ASN A 52 0.39 1.53 10.09
CA ASN A 52 0.90 2.89 9.89
C ASN A 52 2.07 2.84 8.90
N MET A 53 2.14 3.82 8.01
CA MET A 53 3.29 3.97 7.12
C MET A 53 4.41 4.75 7.81
N ASP A 54 5.66 4.37 7.53
CA ASP A 54 6.84 5.04 8.06
C ASP A 54 7.08 6.36 7.35
N ARG A 55 7.35 7.41 8.13
CA ARG A 55 7.70 8.72 7.58
C ARG A 55 9.17 8.74 7.18
N VAL A 56 9.45 8.84 5.88
CA VAL A 56 10.82 8.96 5.35
C VAL A 56 11.28 10.41 5.31
N ASN A 57 10.36 11.31 4.93
CA ASN A 57 10.57 12.76 5.06
C ASN A 57 9.24 13.46 5.35
N SER A 58 9.23 14.79 5.36
CA SER A 58 8.05 15.57 5.72
C SER A 58 6.80 15.30 4.83
N LYS A 59 6.97 14.88 3.57
CA LYS A 59 5.93 14.56 2.56
C LYS A 59 5.93 13.13 2.04
N VAL A 60 6.93 12.32 2.39
CA VAL A 60 7.15 10.99 1.82
C VAL A 60 7.01 9.94 2.92
N TYR A 61 6.14 8.97 2.66
CA TYR A 61 5.87 7.84 3.53
C TYR A 61 6.12 6.53 2.79
N ARG A 62 6.56 5.50 3.49
CA ARG A 62 6.81 4.18 2.92
C ARG A 62 6.21 3.07 3.76
N TYR A 63 5.94 1.95 3.13
CA TYR A 63 5.60 0.70 3.78
C TYR A 63 6.18 -0.46 2.96
N ILE A 64 6.70 -1.47 3.63
CA ILE A 64 7.17 -2.69 2.98
C ILE A 64 6.12 -3.76 3.21
N TYR A 65 5.49 -4.22 2.13
CA TYR A 65 4.65 -5.40 2.15
C TYR A 65 5.48 -6.61 1.76
N GLN A 66 5.41 -7.68 2.54
CA GLN A 66 6.02 -8.97 2.20
C GLN A 66 4.92 -10.03 2.22
N SER A 67 4.75 -10.72 1.09
CA SER A 67 3.87 -11.89 1.05
C SER A 67 4.61 -13.09 1.66
N ASP A 68 3.83 -14.05 2.15
CA ASP A 68 4.33 -15.31 2.70
C ASP A 68 3.59 -16.49 2.06
N SER A 69 4.02 -17.72 2.37
CA SER A 69 3.45 -18.94 1.80
C SER A 69 1.99 -19.22 2.18
N SER A 70 1.41 -18.44 3.09
CA SER A 70 0.00 -18.56 3.45
C SER A 70 -0.91 -17.68 2.60
N HIS A 71 -0.36 -16.74 1.83
CA HIS A 71 -1.11 -15.88 0.91
C HIS A 71 -1.49 -16.62 -0.38
N ASP A 72 -2.64 -16.26 -0.94
CA ASP A 72 -3.12 -16.83 -2.20
C ASP A 72 -2.67 -15.96 -3.38
N TYR A 73 -2.50 -16.57 -4.55
CA TYR A 73 -2.25 -15.85 -5.79
C TYR A 73 -3.47 -15.03 -6.22
N GLY A 74 -3.24 -13.92 -6.91
CA GLY A 74 -4.30 -13.07 -7.44
C GLY A 74 -4.09 -11.58 -7.16
N THR A 75 -5.13 -10.79 -7.38
CA THR A 75 -5.06 -9.34 -7.26
C THR A 75 -5.26 -8.88 -5.82
N TYR A 76 -4.33 -8.08 -5.34
CA TYR A 76 -4.36 -7.42 -4.04
C TYR A 76 -4.60 -5.92 -4.23
N THR A 77 -5.35 -5.32 -3.31
CA THR A 77 -5.61 -3.88 -3.30
C THR A 77 -4.95 -3.22 -2.10
N ALA A 78 -3.99 -2.34 -2.37
CA ALA A 78 -3.40 -1.44 -1.39
C ALA A 78 -4.23 -0.14 -1.32
N LYS A 79 -4.94 0.06 -0.21
CA LYS A 79 -5.67 1.26 0.13
C LYS A 79 -4.87 2.10 1.12
N ILE A 80 -4.45 3.29 0.69
CA ILE A 80 -3.71 4.25 1.50
C ILE A 80 -4.71 5.26 2.02
N THR A 81 -4.78 5.43 3.35
CA THR A 81 -5.64 6.42 4.01
C THR A 81 -4.79 7.51 4.66
N LEU A 82 -5.16 8.75 4.44
CA LEU A 82 -4.51 9.94 4.96
C LEU A 82 -5.51 10.70 5.84
N VAL A 83 -5.11 11.05 7.06
CA VAL A 83 -5.88 11.92 7.95
C VAL A 83 -5.11 13.22 8.18
N ASP A 84 -5.73 14.38 7.98
CA ASP A 84 -5.17 15.71 8.20
C ASP A 84 -6.23 16.63 8.83
N GLY A 85 -6.07 16.98 10.11
CA GLY A 85 -6.93 17.97 10.77
C GLY A 85 -8.43 17.61 10.78
N GLY A 86 -8.76 16.32 10.85
CA GLY A 86 -10.14 15.82 10.79
C GLY A 86 -10.66 15.50 9.39
N TYR A 87 -9.89 15.78 8.34
CA TYR A 87 -10.20 15.36 6.97
C TYR A 87 -9.54 14.03 6.63
N THR A 88 -10.30 13.13 6.02
CA THR A 88 -9.82 11.83 5.54
C THR A 88 -9.84 11.77 4.02
N THR A 89 -8.74 11.35 3.40
CA THR A 89 -8.68 11.03 1.96
C THR A 89 -8.01 9.69 1.75
N TYR A 90 -8.29 9.03 0.62
CA TYR A 90 -7.69 7.74 0.31
C TYR A 90 -7.30 7.63 -1.17
N ARG A 91 -6.37 6.70 -1.45
CA ARG A 91 -5.96 6.26 -2.78
C ARG A 91 -5.84 4.76 -2.78
N GLU A 92 -6.19 4.14 -3.90
CA GLU A 92 -6.06 2.70 -4.09
C GLU A 92 -5.11 2.41 -5.25
N LYS A 93 -4.34 1.33 -5.09
CA LYS A 93 -3.50 0.73 -6.12
C LYS A 93 -3.57 -0.78 -5.99
N THR A 94 -3.63 -1.45 -7.13
CA THR A 94 -3.63 -2.91 -7.19
C THR A 94 -2.27 -3.42 -7.62
N PHE A 95 -1.94 -4.62 -7.18
CA PHE A 95 -0.81 -5.42 -7.64
C PHE A 95 -1.22 -6.89 -7.63
N ASP A 96 -0.57 -7.72 -8.44
CA ASP A 96 -0.89 -9.15 -8.53
C ASP A 96 0.17 -9.96 -7.81
N LEU A 97 -0.22 -10.90 -6.95
CA LEU A 97 0.66 -11.96 -6.49
C LEU A 97 0.61 -13.12 -7.49
N ILE A 98 1.78 -13.48 -8.04
CA ILE A 98 1.92 -14.55 -9.03
C ILE A 98 2.87 -15.64 -8.51
N ASP A 99 2.80 -16.80 -9.16
CA ASP A 99 3.82 -17.83 -9.00
C ASP A 99 5.09 -17.42 -9.79
N GLN A 100 6.26 -17.90 -9.35
CA GLN A 100 7.53 -17.67 -10.04
C GLN A 100 7.58 -18.34 -11.42
N THR A 101 6.67 -19.27 -11.70
CA THR A 101 6.64 -20.04 -12.96
C THR A 101 5.76 -19.46 -14.07
N ASP A 102 5.01 -18.38 -13.80
CA ASP A 102 4.21 -17.64 -14.81
C ASP A 102 5.05 -16.55 -15.51
#